data_AF-A0A413SB97-F1
#
_entry.id   AF-A0A413SB97-F1
#
_cell.length_a   1.000
_cell.length_b   1.000
_cell.length_c   1.000
_cell.angle_alpha   90.00
_cell.angle_beta   90.00
_cell.angle_gamma   90.00
#
_symmetry.space_group_name_H-M   'P 1'
#
loop_
_entity.id
_entity.type
_entity.pdbx_description
1 polymer ?
#
loop_
_entity_poly.entity_id
_entity_poly.type
_entity_poly.pdbx_seq_one_letter_code
_entity_poly.pdbx_strand_id
1 'polypeptide(L)'
;MKKFNIILMLLLMFFVTGCGNKKFDLYQGSQDIKITRKSDSGTARINFSDTYKKGGEKYYIFTTDITGEQEFTLSEKKYDEYIGNGNDAVDYTSYNMQLETSLYKYRKNIFTSIYSNHDNTVEILNSLEKYPDIEVYKENENSLYIKKYQDNRFNKTDYTVSSESDSKYFTGRATERVNVTHYSFMGEHDFTDDEVNHYCKVMDKISNNILSGIYHKN
;
A
#
# COMPACT_ATOMS: atom_id res chain seq x y z
N MET A 1 57.46 6.47 0.83
CA MET A 1 56.88 5.15 1.17
C MET A 1 56.03 5.16 2.44
N LYS A 2 56.51 5.63 3.60
CA LYS A 2 55.71 5.62 4.86
C LYS A 2 54.38 6.39 4.79
N LYS A 3 54.34 7.58 4.16
CA LYS A 3 53.11 8.39 4.02
C LYS A 3 52.05 7.76 3.10
N PHE A 4 52.48 7.08 2.03
CA PHE A 4 51.57 6.44 1.07
C PHE A 4 50.91 5.19 1.69
N ASN A 5 51.66 4.44 2.48
CA ASN A 5 51.13 3.28 3.23
C ASN A 5 50.17 3.71 4.34
N ILE A 6 50.35 4.88 4.96
CA ILE A 6 49.41 5.44 5.94
C ILE A 6 48.11 5.87 5.27
N ILE A 7 48.16 6.54 4.11
CA ILE A 7 46.97 6.90 3.34
C ILE A 7 46.22 5.65 2.86
N LEU A 8 46.95 4.63 2.39
CA LEU A 8 46.38 3.36 1.98
C LEU A 8 45.76 2.60 3.16
N MET A 9 46.40 2.58 4.33
CA MET A 9 45.82 2.02 5.57
C MET A 9 44.60 2.79 6.04
N LEU A 10 44.57 4.12 5.93
CA LEU A 10 43.40 4.92 6.27
C LEU A 10 42.24 4.66 5.31
N LEU A 11 42.52 4.55 4.00
CA LEU A 11 41.54 4.12 2.99
C LEU A 11 41.03 2.71 3.29
N LEU A 12 41.91 1.75 3.58
CA LEU A 12 41.57 0.40 4.03
C LEU A 12 40.78 0.40 5.34
N MET A 13 41.09 1.28 6.29
CA MET A 13 40.27 1.46 7.48
C MET A 13 38.90 2.04 7.12
N PHE A 14 38.77 2.98 6.18
CA PHE A 14 37.46 3.38 5.65
C PHE A 14 36.72 2.22 4.95
N PHE A 15 37.44 1.29 4.32
CA PHE A 15 36.88 0.04 3.80
C PHE A 15 36.45 -0.94 4.92
N VAL A 16 37.14 -0.95 6.07
CA VAL A 16 36.95 -1.93 7.17
C VAL A 16 36.06 -1.41 8.32
N THR A 17 35.99 -0.09 8.58
CA THR A 17 35.29 0.52 9.74
C THR A 17 33.95 1.17 9.41
N GLY A 18 33.42 0.95 8.20
CA GLY A 18 31.97 0.95 8.02
C GLY A 18 31.30 2.33 8.06
N CYS A 19 31.38 3.05 6.94
CA CYS A 19 30.17 3.69 6.41
C CYS A 19 29.31 2.62 5.71
N GLY A 20 28.97 1.55 6.44
CA GLY A 20 28.15 0.45 5.96
C GLY A 20 26.72 0.88 5.67
N ASN A 21 25.95 -0.01 5.02
CA ASN A 21 24.51 0.19 4.89
C ASN A 21 23.91 0.32 6.31
N LYS A 22 23.30 1.46 6.62
CA LYS A 22 22.62 1.69 7.91
C LYS A 22 21.12 1.77 7.68
N LYS A 23 20.34 1.03 8.46
CA LYS A 23 18.89 1.18 8.55
C LYS A 23 18.54 1.75 9.92
N PHE A 24 17.55 2.64 9.94
CA PHE A 24 17.05 3.31 11.12
C PHE A 24 15.54 3.14 11.14
N ASP A 25 15.03 2.48 12.17
CA ASP A 25 13.60 2.31 12.34
C ASP A 25 12.92 3.65 12.57
N LEU A 26 11.80 3.81 11.89
CA LEU A 26 10.92 4.96 12.04
C LEU A 26 9.57 4.54 12.61
N TYR A 27 9.15 3.31 12.35
CA TYR A 27 7.94 2.72 12.91
C TYR A 27 8.25 2.08 14.26
N GLN A 28 7.50 2.42 15.29
CA GLN A 28 7.59 1.89 16.66
C GLN A 28 6.27 1.28 17.15
N GLY A 29 5.19 1.43 16.38
CA GLY A 29 3.88 0.85 16.68
C GLY A 29 2.74 1.64 16.05
N SER A 30 1.52 1.17 16.27
CA SER A 30 0.32 1.70 15.61
C SER A 30 0.08 3.19 15.81
N GLN A 31 0.64 3.80 16.86
CA GLN A 31 0.60 5.25 17.09
C GLN A 31 1.31 6.07 16.01
N ASP A 32 2.23 5.47 15.25
CA ASP A 32 2.96 6.12 14.16
C ASP A 32 2.20 6.03 12.82
N ILE A 33 1.04 5.38 12.80
CA ILE A 33 0.16 5.32 11.64
C ILE A 33 -0.62 6.63 11.57
N LYS A 34 -0.32 7.44 10.55
CA LYS A 34 -1.08 8.65 10.27
C LYS A 34 -2.39 8.27 9.58
N ILE A 35 -3.50 8.65 10.18
CA ILE A 35 -4.85 8.44 9.66
C ILE A 35 -5.32 9.74 9.02
N THR A 36 -5.76 9.69 7.77
CA THR A 36 -6.39 10.80 7.06
C THR A 36 -7.72 10.32 6.50
N ARG A 37 -8.81 11.05 6.80
CA ARG A 37 -10.11 10.83 6.19
C ARG A 37 -10.47 12.02 5.32
N LYS A 38 -11.06 11.75 4.16
CA LYS A 38 -11.58 12.76 3.24
C LYS A 38 -12.92 12.28 2.71
N SER A 39 -13.84 13.21 2.49
CA SER A 39 -15.06 12.93 1.76
C SER A 39 -15.20 13.88 0.58
N ASP A 40 -15.74 13.37 -0.51
CA ASP A 40 -16.09 14.15 -1.69
C ASP A 40 -17.43 13.67 -2.23
N SER A 41 -18.28 14.60 -2.65
CA SER A 41 -19.63 14.30 -3.11
C SER A 41 -19.86 14.89 -4.49
N GLY A 42 -20.64 14.20 -5.30
CA GLY A 42 -20.94 14.64 -6.65
C GLY A 42 -21.97 13.74 -7.32
N THR A 43 -21.96 13.76 -8.65
CA THR A 43 -22.79 12.89 -9.48
C THR A 43 -21.88 12.06 -10.38
N ALA A 44 -22.10 10.75 -10.42
CA ALA A 44 -21.31 9.80 -11.20
C ALA A 44 -22.14 9.23 -12.35
N ARG A 45 -21.53 9.03 -13.51
CA ARG A 45 -22.17 8.39 -14.67
C ARG A 45 -22.08 6.88 -14.56
N ILE A 46 -23.18 6.20 -14.81
CA ILE A 46 -23.28 4.73 -14.73
C ILE A 46 -22.92 4.11 -16.07
N ASN A 47 -22.04 3.11 -16.04
CA ASN A 47 -21.70 2.29 -17.19
C ASN A 47 -22.06 0.83 -16.89
N PHE A 48 -23.16 0.34 -17.48
CA PHE A 48 -23.55 -1.05 -17.35
C PHE A 48 -22.56 -1.98 -18.07
N SER A 49 -22.02 -2.96 -17.34
CA SER A 49 -21.13 -3.97 -17.89
C SER A 49 -21.90 -5.23 -18.32
N ASP A 50 -22.89 -5.67 -17.54
CA ASP A 50 -23.69 -6.86 -17.84
C ASP A 50 -25.06 -6.86 -17.12
N THR A 51 -25.96 -7.75 -17.53
CA THR A 51 -27.21 -8.04 -16.82
C THR A 51 -27.53 -9.53 -16.82
N TYR A 52 -28.01 -10.05 -15.68
CA TYR A 52 -28.41 -11.46 -15.58
C TYR A 52 -29.72 -11.64 -14.79
N LYS A 53 -30.27 -12.85 -14.78
CA LYS A 53 -31.46 -13.20 -13.98
C LYS A 53 -31.14 -14.33 -13.00
N LYS A 54 -31.58 -14.18 -11.75
CA LYS A 54 -31.48 -15.20 -10.70
C LYS A 54 -32.78 -15.23 -9.91
N GLY A 55 -33.44 -16.40 -9.86
CA GLY A 55 -34.72 -16.54 -9.16
C GLY A 55 -35.87 -15.69 -9.75
N GLY A 56 -35.80 -15.34 -11.03
CA GLY A 56 -36.78 -14.47 -11.70
C GLY A 56 -36.50 -12.97 -11.56
N GLU A 57 -35.61 -12.56 -10.66
CA GLU A 57 -35.19 -11.16 -10.49
C GLU A 57 -34.03 -10.84 -11.44
N LYS A 58 -34.09 -9.66 -12.06
CA LYS A 58 -33.02 -9.13 -12.92
C LYS A 58 -31.97 -8.44 -12.04
N TYR A 59 -30.70 -8.61 -12.40
CA TYR A 59 -29.56 -7.98 -11.76
C TYR A 59 -28.77 -7.18 -12.79
N TYR A 60 -28.28 -6.01 -12.36
CA TYR A 60 -27.42 -5.11 -13.10
C TYR A 60 -26.00 -5.20 -12.54
N ILE A 61 -25.03 -5.38 -13.43
CA ILE A 61 -23.61 -5.19 -13.12
C ILE A 61 -23.17 -3.90 -13.80
N PHE A 62 -22.59 -2.98 -13.03
CA PHE A 62 -22.19 -1.67 -13.54
C PHE A 62 -20.97 -1.13 -12.81
N THR A 63 -20.26 -0.22 -13.49
CA THR A 63 -19.24 0.66 -12.91
C THR A 63 -19.73 2.09 -12.96
N THR A 64 -18.99 3.02 -12.35
CA THR A 64 -19.17 4.45 -12.61
C THR A 64 -17.88 5.09 -13.10
N ASP A 65 -17.99 6.25 -13.74
CA ASP A 65 -16.82 7.02 -14.20
C ASP A 65 -15.84 7.43 -13.07
N ILE A 66 -16.29 7.43 -11.82
CA ILE A 66 -15.46 7.72 -10.64
C ILE A 66 -14.93 6.49 -9.90
N THR A 67 -15.52 5.30 -10.10
CA THR A 67 -15.11 4.06 -9.40
C THR A 67 -14.05 3.28 -10.17
N GLY A 68 -13.74 3.71 -11.39
CA GLY A 68 -12.75 3.05 -12.24
C GLY A 68 -13.18 1.62 -12.58
N GLU A 69 -12.38 0.63 -12.16
CA GLU A 69 -12.62 -0.79 -12.44
C GLU A 69 -13.52 -1.47 -11.39
N GLN A 70 -13.93 -0.77 -10.34
CA GLN A 70 -14.79 -1.37 -9.31
C GLN A 70 -16.22 -1.54 -9.83
N GLU A 71 -16.64 -2.81 -9.93
CA GLU A 71 -18.00 -3.21 -10.32
C GLU A 71 -18.94 -3.31 -9.11
N PHE A 72 -20.19 -2.93 -9.34
CA PHE A 72 -21.30 -3.04 -8.42
C PHE A 72 -22.34 -3.98 -9.01
N THR A 73 -22.96 -4.79 -8.16
CA THR A 73 -24.07 -5.66 -8.57
C THR A 73 -25.30 -5.31 -7.75
N LEU A 74 -26.36 -4.90 -8.44
CA LEU A 74 -27.65 -4.60 -7.82
C LEU A 74 -28.77 -5.43 -8.44
N SER A 75 -29.75 -5.81 -7.62
CA SER A 75 -31.01 -6.28 -8.16
C SER A 75 -31.81 -5.12 -8.73
N GLU A 76 -32.71 -5.38 -9.67
CA GLU A 76 -33.53 -4.35 -10.31
C GLU A 76 -34.33 -3.55 -9.29
N LYS A 77 -34.89 -4.22 -8.28
CA LYS A 77 -35.59 -3.55 -7.19
C LYS A 77 -34.70 -2.55 -6.43
N LYS A 78 -33.46 -2.94 -6.10
CA LYS A 78 -32.51 -2.06 -5.41
C LYS A 78 -32.01 -0.93 -6.32
N TYR A 79 -31.81 -1.23 -7.59
CA TYR A 79 -31.43 -0.22 -8.57
C TYR A 79 -32.50 0.88 -8.64
N ASP A 80 -33.77 0.50 -8.76
CA ASP A 80 -34.88 1.45 -8.79
C ASP A 80 -35.04 2.21 -7.48
N GLU A 81 -34.72 1.59 -6.34
CA GLU A 81 -34.76 2.21 -5.01
C GLU A 81 -33.69 3.29 -4.82
N TYR A 82 -32.44 3.01 -5.21
CA TYR A 82 -31.30 3.90 -4.93
C TYR A 82 -30.94 4.85 -6.06
N ILE A 83 -31.10 4.41 -7.31
CA ILE A 83 -30.64 5.14 -8.50
C ILE A 83 -31.83 5.69 -9.28
N GLY A 84 -32.90 4.89 -9.39
CA GLY A 84 -34.13 5.30 -10.05
C GLY A 84 -34.26 4.82 -11.49
N ASN A 85 -35.52 4.61 -11.86
CA ASN A 85 -36.02 3.91 -13.03
C ASN A 85 -35.45 4.43 -14.38
N GLY A 86 -34.32 3.87 -14.82
CA GLY A 86 -33.67 4.20 -16.09
C GLY A 86 -32.70 5.38 -16.06
N ASN A 87 -32.34 5.89 -14.87
CA ASN A 87 -31.30 6.91 -14.75
C ASN A 87 -29.94 6.33 -15.16
N ASP A 88 -29.12 7.15 -15.82
CA ASP A 88 -27.76 6.83 -16.27
C ASP A 88 -26.69 7.56 -15.43
N ALA A 89 -27.09 8.11 -14.30
CA ALA A 89 -26.24 8.79 -13.34
C ALA A 89 -26.80 8.62 -11.92
N VAL A 90 -25.92 8.73 -10.92
CA VAL A 90 -26.26 8.59 -9.49
C VAL A 90 -25.47 9.61 -8.67
N ASP A 91 -26.13 10.24 -7.69
CA ASP A 91 -25.44 11.07 -6.71
C ASP A 91 -24.67 10.20 -5.73
N TYR A 92 -23.48 10.65 -5.35
CA TYR A 92 -22.58 9.88 -4.51
C TYR A 92 -21.93 10.73 -3.45
N THR A 93 -21.53 10.05 -2.38
CA THR A 93 -20.46 10.53 -1.50
C THR A 93 -19.37 9.47 -1.42
N SER A 94 -18.16 9.82 -1.83
CA SER A 94 -16.98 9.00 -1.61
C SER A 94 -16.38 9.34 -0.26
N TYR A 95 -16.11 8.31 0.53
CA TYR A 95 -15.35 8.40 1.77
C TYR A 95 -14.02 7.71 1.52
N ASN A 96 -12.93 8.44 1.64
CA ASN A 96 -11.58 7.94 1.48
C ASN A 96 -10.88 7.91 2.84
N MET A 97 -10.33 6.75 3.18
CA MET A 97 -9.45 6.56 4.32
C MET A 97 -8.06 6.22 3.82
N GLN A 98 -7.10 7.05 4.21
CA GLN A 98 -5.68 6.81 4.00
C GLN A 98 -4.98 6.60 5.34
N LEU A 99 -4.34 5.44 5.49
CA LEU A 99 -3.38 5.14 6.55
C LEU A 99 -1.98 5.20 5.95
N GLU A 100 -1.06 5.90 6.59
CA GLU A 100 0.32 6.01 6.11
C GLU A 100 1.32 5.97 7.26
N THR A 101 2.39 5.21 7.08
CA THR A 101 3.52 5.22 7.99
C THR A 101 4.85 5.03 7.26
N SER A 102 5.93 5.23 7.99
CA SER A 102 7.27 5.01 7.51
C SER A 102 7.93 3.92 8.31
N LEU A 103 8.34 2.86 7.62
CA LEU A 103 8.91 1.68 8.27
C LEU A 103 10.32 1.99 8.78
N TYR A 104 11.21 2.37 7.86
CA TYR A 104 12.60 2.68 8.16
C TYR A 104 13.19 3.64 7.13
N LYS A 105 14.25 4.34 7.54
CA LYS A 105 15.17 5.04 6.65
C LYS A 105 16.42 4.22 6.48
N TYR A 106 17.06 4.31 5.33
CA TYR A 106 18.33 3.67 5.09
C TYR A 106 19.32 4.60 4.42
N ARG A 107 20.60 4.33 4.64
CA ARG A 107 21.73 4.92 3.92
C ARG A 107 22.49 3.80 3.23
N LYS A 108 22.59 3.88 1.91
CA LYS A 108 23.40 2.99 1.08
C LYS A 108 24.87 3.42 1.17
N ASN A 109 25.76 2.44 1.21
CA ASN A 109 27.19 2.71 1.07
C ASN A 109 27.45 3.14 -0.37
N ILE A 110 28.14 4.29 -0.53
CA ILE A 110 28.49 4.92 -1.81
C ILE A 110 29.22 3.93 -2.73
N PHE A 111 30.06 3.06 -2.17
CA PHE A 111 30.81 2.08 -2.95
C PHE A 111 29.95 0.91 -3.40
N THR A 112 28.97 0.47 -2.61
CA THR A 112 28.07 -0.61 -3.03
C THR A 112 26.96 -0.11 -3.95
N SER A 113 26.47 1.11 -3.76
CA SER A 113 25.40 1.69 -4.59
C SER A 113 25.80 1.93 -6.05
N ILE A 114 27.10 2.04 -6.34
CA ILE A 114 27.62 2.14 -7.72
C ILE A 114 27.57 0.78 -8.44
N TYR A 115 27.61 -0.33 -7.72
CA TYR A 115 27.69 -1.69 -8.30
C TYR A 115 26.45 -2.56 -8.03
N SER A 116 25.60 -2.19 -7.07
CA SER A 116 24.37 -2.92 -6.77
C SER A 116 23.15 -2.00 -6.82
N ASN A 117 22.23 -2.34 -7.74
CA ASN A 117 20.82 -2.01 -7.60
C ASN A 117 20.28 -2.80 -6.39
N HIS A 118 20.65 -2.40 -5.16
CA HIS A 118 20.03 -2.95 -3.97
C HIS A 118 18.58 -2.48 -3.95
N ASP A 119 17.72 -3.33 -4.50
CA ASP A 119 16.30 -3.13 -4.58
C ASP A 119 15.70 -3.49 -3.20
N ASN A 120 15.39 -2.47 -2.42
CA ASN A 120 14.79 -2.69 -1.10
C ASN A 120 13.40 -3.31 -1.20
N THR A 121 12.71 -3.18 -2.33
CA THR A 121 11.42 -3.86 -2.51
C THR A 121 11.60 -5.36 -2.61
N VAL A 122 12.70 -5.87 -3.16
CA VAL A 122 13.02 -7.30 -3.13
C VAL A 122 13.26 -7.79 -1.70
N GLU A 123 13.93 -6.98 -0.88
CA GLU A 123 14.14 -7.34 0.52
C GLU A 123 12.83 -7.35 1.33
N ILE A 124 11.96 -6.36 1.11
CA ILE A 124 10.62 -6.32 1.73
C ILE A 124 9.77 -7.48 1.23
N LEU A 125 9.79 -7.79 -0.07
CA LEU A 125 9.09 -8.91 -0.68
C LEU A 125 9.52 -10.23 -0.02
N ASN A 126 10.82 -10.49 0.08
CA ASN A 126 11.36 -11.68 0.72
C ASN A 126 11.02 -11.77 2.21
N SER A 127 10.82 -10.64 2.91
CA SER A 127 10.33 -10.63 4.29
C SER A 127 8.88 -11.10 4.36
N LEU A 128 8.05 -10.69 3.41
CA LEU A 128 6.61 -10.98 3.38
C LEU A 128 6.28 -12.37 2.82
N GLU A 129 7.02 -12.87 1.83
CA GLU A 129 6.79 -14.18 1.22
C GLU A 129 6.95 -15.37 2.18
N LYS A 130 7.56 -15.13 3.36
CA LYS A 130 7.65 -16.13 4.44
C LYS A 130 6.32 -16.39 5.13
N TYR A 131 5.33 -15.52 4.95
CA TYR A 131 4.05 -15.57 5.62
C TYR A 131 2.96 -16.04 4.63
N PRO A 132 2.45 -17.28 4.76
CA PRO A 132 1.53 -17.88 3.78
C PRO A 132 0.15 -17.21 3.75
N ASP A 133 -0.19 -16.44 4.78
CA ASP A 133 -1.41 -15.65 4.88
C ASP A 133 -1.31 -14.29 4.19
N ILE A 134 -0.14 -13.94 3.63
CA ILE A 134 0.11 -12.69 2.90
C ILE A 134 0.29 -12.99 1.41
N GLU A 135 -0.56 -12.41 0.57
CA GLU A 135 -0.36 -12.40 -0.88
C GLU A 135 0.18 -11.02 -1.28
N VAL A 136 1.40 -11.00 -1.81
CA VAL A 136 2.10 -9.78 -2.22
C VAL A 136 2.48 -9.88 -3.70
N TYR A 137 2.37 -8.77 -4.42
CA TYR A 137 2.74 -8.66 -5.82
C TYR A 137 3.68 -7.47 -6.00
N LYS A 138 4.80 -7.70 -6.70
CA LYS A 138 5.72 -6.62 -7.06
C LYS A 138 5.22 -5.92 -8.33
N GLU A 139 4.94 -4.63 -8.23
CA GLU A 139 4.53 -3.83 -9.38
C GLU A 139 5.72 -3.40 -10.24
N ASN A 140 6.70 -2.79 -9.57
CA ASN A 140 7.89 -2.22 -10.19
C ASN A 140 9.03 -2.26 -9.16
N GLU A 141 10.18 -1.68 -9.50
CA GLU A 141 11.36 -1.67 -8.63
C GLU A 141 11.17 -0.91 -7.31
N ASN A 142 10.15 -0.06 -7.21
CA ASN A 142 9.94 0.83 -6.06
C ASN A 142 8.65 0.55 -5.30
N SER A 143 7.75 -0.31 -5.80
CA SER A 143 6.43 -0.55 -5.20
C SER A 143 6.02 -2.02 -5.19
N LEU A 144 5.48 -2.43 -4.05
CA LEU A 144 4.79 -3.70 -3.81
C LEU A 144 3.32 -3.43 -3.47
N TYR A 145 2.46 -4.36 -3.84
CA TYR A 145 1.06 -4.37 -3.46
C TYR A 145 0.76 -5.54 -2.54
N ILE A 146 0.04 -5.29 -1.45
CA ILE A 146 -0.51 -6.34 -0.59
C ILE A 146 -1.92 -6.63 -1.10
N LYS A 147 -2.12 -7.80 -1.69
CA LYS A 147 -3.42 -8.22 -2.23
C LYS A 147 -4.28 -8.93 -1.18
N LYS A 148 -3.63 -9.61 -0.23
CA LYS A 148 -4.31 -10.36 0.82
C LYS A 148 -3.51 -10.36 2.11
N TYR A 149 -4.22 -10.25 3.23
CA TYR A 149 -3.72 -10.58 4.57
C TYR A 149 -4.83 -11.29 5.35
N GLN A 150 -4.64 -12.57 5.65
CA GLN A 150 -5.68 -13.42 6.27
C GLN A 150 -6.98 -13.38 5.47
N ASP A 151 -8.10 -12.97 6.06
CA ASP A 151 -9.39 -12.87 5.37
C ASP A 151 -9.57 -11.52 4.64
N ASN A 152 -8.65 -10.56 4.85
CA ASN A 152 -8.69 -9.27 4.18
C ASN A 152 -8.19 -9.41 2.75
N ARG A 153 -9.00 -8.96 1.80
CA ARG A 153 -8.62 -8.81 0.40
C ARG A 153 -8.63 -7.34 0.06
N PHE A 154 -7.57 -6.90 -0.61
CA PHE A 154 -7.37 -5.52 -1.01
C PHE A 154 -7.46 -5.45 -2.53
N ASN A 155 -8.06 -4.39 -3.07
CA ASN A 155 -7.86 -4.10 -4.49
C ASN A 155 -6.39 -3.78 -4.71
N LYS A 156 -5.92 -3.96 -5.95
CA LYS A 156 -4.50 -3.86 -6.28
C LYS A 156 -3.88 -2.57 -5.76
N THR A 157 -4.57 -1.44 -5.85
CA THR A 157 -4.07 -0.11 -5.47
C THR A 157 -4.28 0.24 -3.99
N ASP A 158 -5.03 -0.56 -3.24
CA ASP A 158 -5.49 -0.16 -1.90
C ASP A 158 -4.38 -0.26 -0.88
N TYR A 159 -3.45 -1.20 -1.03
CA TYR A 159 -2.40 -1.42 -0.04
C TYR A 159 -1.04 -1.54 -0.72
N THR A 160 -0.22 -0.51 -0.50
CA THR A 160 1.12 -0.37 -1.06
C THR A 160 2.21 -0.38 0.01
N VAL A 161 3.33 -0.99 -0.33
CA VAL A 161 4.61 -0.77 0.34
C VAL A 161 5.59 -0.28 -0.72
N SER A 162 6.11 0.94 -0.54
CA SER A 162 7.05 1.54 -1.48
C SER A 162 8.42 1.76 -0.84
N SER A 163 9.45 1.69 -1.66
CA SER A 163 10.79 2.13 -1.29
C SER A 163 11.28 3.21 -2.25
N GLU A 164 11.49 4.39 -1.69
CA GLU A 164 12.05 5.52 -2.42
C GLU A 164 13.55 5.63 -2.10
N SER A 165 14.33 6.03 -3.10
CA SER A 165 15.76 6.29 -2.94
C SER A 165 16.12 7.66 -3.48
N ASP A 166 16.86 8.42 -2.68
CA ASP A 166 17.52 9.65 -3.06
C ASP A 166 18.97 9.32 -3.44
N SER A 167 19.22 9.26 -4.74
CA SER A 167 20.52 8.94 -5.32
C SER A 167 21.59 9.98 -5.00
N LYS A 168 21.21 11.24 -4.76
CA LYS A 168 22.15 12.33 -4.46
C LYS A 168 22.78 12.15 -3.08
N TYR A 169 22.01 11.69 -2.11
CA TYR A 169 22.48 11.49 -0.73
C TYR A 169 22.71 10.02 -0.38
N PHE A 170 22.50 9.11 -1.33
CA PHE A 170 22.56 7.66 -1.12
C PHE A 170 21.70 7.23 0.07
N THR A 171 20.55 7.88 0.24
CA THR A 171 19.59 7.57 1.30
C THR A 171 18.30 7.11 0.70
N GLY A 172 17.44 6.50 1.49
CA GLY A 172 16.08 6.25 1.08
C GLY A 172 15.19 5.89 2.26
N ARG A 173 13.94 5.60 1.94
CA ARG A 173 12.90 5.34 2.93
C ARG A 173 11.98 4.25 2.41
N ALA A 174 11.52 3.40 3.31
CA ALA A 174 10.39 2.52 3.05
C ALA A 174 9.14 3.11 3.70
N THR A 175 8.07 3.21 2.92
CA THR A 175 6.77 3.73 3.34
C THR A 175 5.70 2.71 3.05
N GLU A 176 4.71 2.67 3.93
CA GLU A 176 3.57 1.78 3.82
C GLU A 176 2.31 2.63 3.82
N ARG A 177 1.36 2.29 2.94
CA ARG A 177 0.12 3.03 2.77
C ARG A 177 -1.05 2.09 2.48
N VAL A 178 -2.13 2.28 3.23
CA VAL A 178 -3.48 1.77 2.91
C VAL A 178 -4.33 2.96 2.45
N ASN A 179 -5.00 2.85 1.31
CA ASN A 179 -5.84 3.88 0.72
C ASN A 179 -7.12 3.23 0.19
N VAL A 180 -8.18 3.26 0.99
CA VAL A 180 -9.46 2.60 0.68
C VAL A 180 -10.52 3.67 0.48
N THR A 181 -11.37 3.49 -0.52
CA THR A 181 -12.50 4.38 -0.80
C THR A 181 -13.80 3.60 -0.73
N HIS A 182 -14.74 4.05 0.09
CA HIS A 182 -16.13 3.63 0.06
C HIS A 182 -16.93 4.63 -0.77
N TYR A 183 -17.73 4.13 -1.70
CA TYR A 183 -18.66 4.97 -2.45
C TYR A 183 -20.07 4.74 -1.92
N SER A 184 -20.65 5.80 -1.38
CA SER A 184 -22.04 5.83 -0.90
C SER A 184 -22.96 6.22 -2.04
N PHE A 185 -23.50 5.21 -2.72
CA PHE A 185 -24.58 5.36 -3.69
C PHE A 185 -25.91 4.80 -3.14
N MET A 186 -25.83 3.91 -2.14
CA MET A 186 -26.94 3.08 -1.65
C MET A 186 -27.15 3.27 -0.15
N GLY A 187 -26.63 4.36 0.41
CA GLY A 187 -26.70 4.67 1.83
C GLY A 187 -25.53 4.13 2.65
N GLU A 188 -24.41 3.77 2.03
CA GLU A 188 -23.17 3.49 2.74
C GLU A 188 -22.71 4.72 3.54
N HIS A 189 -21.91 4.49 4.58
CA HIS A 189 -21.45 5.53 5.49
C HIS A 189 -19.93 5.65 5.46
N ASP A 190 -19.42 6.72 6.06
CA ASP A 190 -18.00 6.87 6.33
C ASP A 190 -17.48 5.70 7.18
N PHE A 191 -16.16 5.50 7.16
CA PHE A 191 -15.49 4.47 7.93
C PHE A 191 -15.76 4.66 9.42
N THR A 192 -16.31 3.62 10.04
CA THR A 192 -16.44 3.53 11.48
C THR A 192 -15.07 3.45 12.15
N ASP A 193 -15.00 3.84 13.42
CA ASP A 193 -13.74 3.73 14.16
C ASP A 193 -13.27 2.28 14.30
N ASP A 194 -14.19 1.32 14.35
CA ASP A 194 -13.86 -0.11 14.36
C ASP A 194 -13.22 -0.55 13.04
N GLU A 195 -13.73 -0.10 11.89
CA GLU A 195 -13.12 -0.37 10.58
C GLU A 195 -11.72 0.25 10.48
N VAL A 196 -11.57 1.51 10.90
CA VAL A 196 -10.25 2.17 10.88
C VAL A 196 -9.28 1.46 11.82
N ASN A 197 -9.71 1.09 13.02
CA ASN A 197 -8.90 0.34 13.97
C ASN A 197 -8.51 -1.05 13.43
N HIS A 198 -9.40 -1.69 12.67
CA HIS A 198 -9.12 -2.95 12.00
C HIS A 198 -8.01 -2.80 10.96
N TYR A 199 -8.11 -1.81 10.07
CA TYR A 199 -7.04 -1.53 9.09
C TYR A 199 -5.71 -1.14 9.76
N CYS A 200 -5.74 -0.34 10.83
CA CYS A 200 -4.54 -0.03 11.61
C CYS A 200 -3.89 -1.29 12.20
N LYS A 201 -4.67 -2.25 12.71
CA LYS A 201 -4.15 -3.53 13.22
C LYS A 201 -3.53 -4.38 12.12
N VAL A 202 -4.17 -4.44 10.94
CA VAL A 202 -3.61 -5.15 9.79
C VAL A 202 -2.28 -4.52 9.38
N MET A 203 -2.24 -3.19 9.27
CA MET A 203 -1.05 -2.44 8.92
C MET A 203 0.07 -2.63 9.95
N ASP A 204 -0.24 -2.58 11.24
CA ASP A 204 0.72 -2.86 12.30
C ASP A 204 1.34 -4.27 12.19
N LYS A 205 0.54 -5.29 11.89
CA LYS A 205 1.04 -6.66 11.72
C LYS A 205 1.98 -6.79 10.53
N ILE A 206 1.61 -6.21 9.39
CA ILE A 206 2.44 -6.26 8.18
C ILE A 206 3.72 -5.44 8.36
N SER A 207 3.63 -4.22 8.90
CA SER A 207 4.77 -3.40 9.33
C SER A 207 5.78 -4.21 10.16
N ASN A 208 5.30 -4.87 11.23
CA ASN A 208 6.15 -5.66 12.12
C ASN A 208 6.76 -6.89 11.41
N ASN A 209 6.01 -7.57 10.54
CA ASN A 209 6.53 -8.68 9.74
C ASN A 209 7.64 -8.23 8.78
N ILE A 210 7.48 -7.07 8.13
CA ILE A 210 8.50 -6.49 7.24
C ILE A 210 9.78 -6.20 8.03
N LEU A 211 9.65 -5.47 9.15
CA LEU A 211 10.80 -5.09 9.98
C LEU A 211 11.51 -6.32 10.56
N SER A 212 10.74 -7.27 11.09
CA SER A 212 11.27 -8.54 11.60
C SER A 212 12.07 -9.28 10.51
N GLY A 213 11.52 -9.42 9.31
CA GLY A 213 12.21 -10.09 8.20
C GLY A 213 13.48 -9.37 7.71
N ILE A 214 13.53 -8.04 7.86
CA ILE A 214 14.69 -7.22 7.50
C ILE A 214 15.84 -7.38 8.52
N TYR A 215 15.52 -7.37 9.81
CA TYR A 215 16.54 -7.38 10.88
C TYR A 215 16.92 -8.78 11.36
N HIS A 216 16.02 -9.75 11.26
CA HIS A 216 16.26 -11.13 11.70
C HIS A 216 16.66 -12.05 10.53
N LYS A 217 17.48 -11.58 9.60
CA LYS A 217 18.20 -12.43 8.66
C LYS A 217 19.20 -13.32 9.43
N ASN A 218 18.68 -14.39 10.03
CA ASN A 218 19.44 -15.56 10.47
C ASN A 218 19.44 -16.58 9.34
#